data_AF-A0A2K1Q5E4-F1
#
_entry.id   AF-A0A2K1Q5E4-F1
#
_cell.length_a   1.000
_cell.length_b   1.000
_cell.length_c   1.000
_cell.angle_alpha   90.00
_cell.angle_beta   90.00
_cell.angle_gamma   90.00
#
_symmetry.space_group_name_H-M   'P 1'
#
loop_
_entity.id
_entity.type
_entity.pdbx_description
1 polymer ?
#
loop_
_entity_poly.entity_id
_entity_poly.type
_entity_poly.pdbx_seq_one_letter_code
_entity_poly.pdbx_strand_id
1 'polypeptide(L)'
;MTERITARLPQEGLLFWKLKGREALSYPFALTVTLLGTDARADRHALLGQPLTLAIPTGKFLAGTRHINGKITRVAVHSEELGGTRYAVYELTVEPDLWPMKRDRNSRIFQGQTAVQIIHRLLAEYGVQVEDRLSGSYRAWEYCVQYQESSFAF
;
A
#
# COMPACT_ATOMS: atom_id res chain seq x y z
N MET A 1 10.50 16.42 -20.88
CA MET A 1 10.04 15.71 -19.66
C MET A 1 9.55 14.34 -20.07
N THR A 2 9.92 13.28 -19.35
CA THR A 2 9.52 11.92 -19.69
C THR A 2 8.03 11.73 -19.39
N GLU A 3 7.21 11.50 -20.42
CA GLU A 3 5.77 11.21 -20.30
C GLU A 3 5.47 9.77 -19.83
N ARG A 4 6.49 9.07 -19.30
CA ARG A 4 6.39 7.66 -18.93
C ARG A 4 6.11 7.51 -17.45
N ILE A 5 5.24 6.54 -17.13
CA ILE A 5 5.05 6.08 -15.76
C ILE A 5 6.35 5.42 -15.29
N THR A 6 6.79 5.76 -14.08
CA THR A 6 7.99 5.16 -13.47
C THR A 6 7.65 4.57 -12.10
N ALA A 7 8.33 3.48 -11.75
CA ALA A 7 8.26 2.87 -10.43
C ALA A 7 9.58 3.12 -9.70
N ARG A 8 9.51 3.68 -8.50
CA ARG A 8 10.63 3.84 -7.59
C ARG A 8 10.52 2.81 -6.48
N LEU A 9 11.53 1.97 -6.37
CA LEU A 9 11.69 0.93 -5.36
C LEU A 9 13.20 0.67 -5.16
N PRO A 10 13.62 -0.01 -4.08
CA PRO A 10 15.05 -0.21 -3.79
C PRO A 10 15.82 -0.97 -4.87
N GLN A 11 15.12 -1.80 -5.64
CA GLN A 11 15.68 -2.54 -6.76
C GLN A 11 15.67 -1.69 -8.03
N GLU A 12 16.83 -1.54 -8.65
CA GLU A 12 16.97 -0.89 -9.95
C GLU A 12 16.77 -1.85 -11.13
N GLY A 13 16.57 -1.30 -12.32
CA GLY A 13 16.50 -2.05 -13.58
C GLY A 13 15.12 -2.64 -13.91
N LEU A 14 14.10 -2.39 -13.08
CA LEU A 14 12.73 -2.81 -13.36
C LEU A 14 11.95 -1.71 -14.10
N LEU A 15 11.34 -2.08 -15.21
CA LEU A 15 10.57 -1.19 -16.08
C LEU A 15 9.07 -1.33 -15.78
N PHE A 16 8.37 -0.20 -15.65
CA PHE A 16 6.92 -0.23 -15.49
C PHE A 16 6.25 -0.80 -16.75
N TRP A 17 5.27 -1.69 -16.56
CA TRP A 17 4.49 -2.25 -17.66
C TRP A 17 3.00 -2.06 -17.50
N LYS A 18 2.42 -2.48 -16.36
CA LYS A 18 0.97 -2.42 -16.13
C LYS A 18 0.67 -2.01 -14.69
N LEU A 19 -0.44 -1.29 -14.52
CA LEU A 19 -1.06 -1.00 -13.22
C LEU A 19 -2.53 -1.40 -13.30
N LYS A 20 -3.01 -2.17 -12.32
CA LYS A 20 -4.42 -2.53 -12.15
C LYS A 20 -4.75 -2.47 -10.67
N GLY A 21 -5.98 -2.15 -10.30
CA GLY A 21 -6.40 -2.26 -8.91
C GLY A 21 -7.63 -1.41 -8.60
N ARG A 22 -7.92 -1.25 -7.31
CA ARG A 22 -9.08 -0.51 -6.82
C ARG A 22 -8.68 0.43 -5.69
N GLU A 23 -9.19 1.65 -5.77
CA GLU A 23 -9.23 2.63 -4.70
C GLU A 23 -10.70 2.95 -4.40
N ALA A 24 -11.06 3.18 -3.14
CA ALA A 24 -12.41 3.63 -2.76
C ALA A 24 -12.35 4.40 -1.44
N LEU A 25 -13.31 5.30 -1.22
CA LEU A 25 -13.43 6.03 0.03
C LEU A 25 -13.64 5.05 1.19
N SER A 26 -12.87 5.20 2.26
CA SER A 26 -12.90 4.35 3.47
C SER A 26 -12.52 2.88 3.24
N TYR A 27 -11.87 2.54 2.12
CA TYR A 27 -11.29 1.22 1.90
C TYR A 27 -9.80 1.33 1.57
N PRO A 28 -8.93 0.49 2.17
CA PRO A 28 -7.53 0.43 1.78
C PRO A 28 -7.45 0.00 0.32
N PHE A 29 -6.65 0.71 -0.47
CA PHE A 29 -6.43 0.32 -1.85
C PHE A 29 -5.71 -1.03 -1.92
N ALA A 30 -5.89 -1.71 -3.05
CA ALA A 30 -5.09 -2.87 -3.41
C ALA A 30 -4.76 -2.76 -4.90
N LEU A 31 -3.46 -2.67 -5.19
CA LEU A 31 -2.95 -2.45 -6.53
C LEU A 31 -2.04 -3.61 -6.94
N THR A 32 -2.16 -4.03 -8.18
CA THR A 32 -1.23 -4.92 -8.87
C THR A 32 -0.38 -4.08 -9.80
N VAL A 33 0.92 -4.02 -9.52
CA VAL A 33 1.92 -3.37 -10.35
C VAL A 33 2.74 -4.44 -11.04
N THR A 34 2.72 -4.44 -12.38
CA THR A 34 3.53 -5.34 -13.19
C THR A 34 4.77 -4.60 -13.69
N LEU A 35 5.94 -5.12 -13.35
CA LEU A 35 7.23 -4.62 -13.80
C LEU A 35 7.97 -5.67 -14.64
N LEU A 36 8.82 -5.21 -15.56
CA LEU A 36 9.65 -6.05 -16.43
C LEU A 36 11.12 -5.90 -16.05
N GLY A 37 11.83 -7.01 -15.89
CA GLY A 37 13.29 -7.05 -15.79
C GLY A 37 13.89 -7.81 -16.97
N THR A 38 14.96 -7.27 -17.55
CA THR A 38 15.78 -7.95 -18.56
C THR A 38 16.77 -8.94 -17.96
N ASP A 39 17.09 -8.77 -16.67
CA ASP A 39 17.88 -9.73 -15.87
C ASP A 39 16.97 -10.39 -14.82
N ALA A 40 17.05 -11.73 -14.72
CA ALA A 40 16.20 -12.53 -13.82
C ALA A 40 16.73 -12.56 -12.37
N ARG A 41 17.72 -11.72 -12.03
CA ARG A 41 18.45 -11.75 -10.76
C ARG A 41 17.84 -10.92 -9.64
N ALA A 42 16.75 -10.18 -9.86
CA ALA A 42 16.20 -9.36 -8.78
C ALA A 42 15.74 -10.26 -7.62
N ASP A 43 16.25 -9.97 -6.43
CA ASP A 43 15.90 -10.75 -5.24
C ASP A 43 14.46 -10.44 -4.84
N ARG A 44 13.59 -11.44 -5.06
CA ARG A 44 12.17 -11.39 -4.71
C ARG A 44 11.96 -11.15 -3.22
N HIS A 45 12.86 -11.66 -2.37
CA HIS A 45 12.77 -11.48 -0.92
C HIS A 45 13.13 -10.05 -0.52
N ALA A 46 14.11 -9.44 -1.20
CA ALA A 46 14.48 -8.05 -0.98
C ALA A 46 13.36 -7.06 -1.35
N LEU A 47 12.43 -7.43 -2.25
CA LEU A 47 11.29 -6.59 -2.62
C LEU A 47 10.16 -6.60 -1.58
N LEU A 48 9.96 -7.69 -0.86
CA LEU A 48 8.84 -7.84 0.06
C LEU A 48 8.96 -6.85 1.24
N GLY A 49 7.86 -6.17 1.57
CA GLY A 49 7.80 -5.18 2.65
C GLY A 49 8.40 -3.82 2.29
N GLN A 50 9.09 -3.69 1.15
CA GLN A 50 9.67 -2.43 0.72
C GLN A 50 8.61 -1.47 0.16
N PRO A 51 8.83 -0.16 0.25
CA PRO A 51 7.97 0.82 -0.37
C PRO A 51 8.12 0.80 -1.90
N LEU A 52 7.01 0.99 -2.60
CA LEU A 52 6.97 1.24 -4.03
C LEU A 52 6.20 2.53 -4.27
N THR A 53 6.81 3.45 -5.02
CA THR A 53 6.16 4.69 -5.46
C THR A 53 6.03 4.72 -6.97
N LEU A 54 4.80 4.76 -7.47
CA LEU A 54 4.52 5.05 -8.87
C LEU A 54 4.45 6.56 -9.07
N ALA A 55 5.09 7.04 -10.13
CA ALA A 55 5.00 8.40 -10.63
C ALA A 55 4.27 8.36 -11.98
N ILE A 56 3.06 8.92 -12.02
CA ILE A 56 2.17 8.92 -13.18
C ILE A 56 2.08 10.35 -13.73
N PRO A 57 2.67 10.65 -14.89
CA PRO A 57 2.51 11.95 -15.54
C PRO A 57 1.05 12.19 -15.94
N THR A 58 0.50 13.37 -15.63
CA THR A 58 -0.92 13.69 -15.91
C THR A 58 -1.13 14.69 -17.06
N GLY A 59 -0.05 15.10 -17.73
CA GLY A 59 -0.10 15.65 -19.10
C GLY A 59 -0.76 17.01 -19.28
N LYS A 60 -0.85 17.89 -18.27
CA LYS A 60 -1.26 19.28 -18.50
C LYS A 60 -0.17 20.26 -18.07
N PHE A 61 -0.12 21.41 -18.73
CA PHE A 61 0.84 22.51 -18.54
C PHE A 61 0.96 23.01 -17.08
N LEU A 62 -0.02 22.68 -16.22
CA LEU A 62 -0.05 22.93 -14.77
C LEU A 62 -0.30 21.65 -13.94
N ALA A 63 -0.46 20.48 -14.57
CA ALA A 63 -0.74 19.22 -13.89
C ALA A 63 0.57 18.46 -13.67
N GLY A 64 0.92 18.32 -12.39
CA GLY A 64 2.12 17.64 -11.95
C GLY A 64 2.08 16.11 -12.15
N THR A 65 3.01 15.46 -11.47
CA THR A 65 3.07 14.00 -11.41
C THR A 65 2.16 13.52 -10.29
N ARG A 66 1.21 12.61 -10.57
CA ARG A 66 0.46 11.91 -9.52
C ARG A 66 1.35 10.84 -8.93
N HIS A 67 1.46 10.82 -7.62
CA HIS A 67 2.17 9.77 -6.90
C HIS A 67 1.19 8.79 -6.26
N ILE A 68 1.52 7.50 -6.37
CA ILE A 68 0.86 6.43 -5.62
C ILE A 68 1.96 5.71 -4.85
N ASN A 69 1.88 5.71 -3.53
CA ASN A 69 2.85 5.08 -2.64
C ASN A 69 2.16 3.99 -1.82
N GLY A 70 2.83 2.85 -1.67
CA GLY A 70 2.42 1.78 -0.78
C GLY A 70 3.56 0.80 -0.53
N LYS A 71 3.28 -0.26 0.23
CA LYS A 71 4.22 -1.33 0.53
C LYS A 71 3.93 -2.56 -0.32
N ILE A 72 5.00 -3.24 -0.75
CA ILE A 72 4.91 -4.50 -1.48
C ILE A 72 4.54 -5.62 -0.50
N THR A 73 3.33 -6.18 -0.62
CA THR A 73 2.80 -7.21 0.30
C THR A 73 2.80 -8.62 -0.29
N ARG A 74 2.98 -8.73 -1.61
CA ARG A 74 3.14 -9.99 -2.33
C ARG A 74 3.98 -9.77 -3.58
N VAL A 75 4.82 -10.76 -3.89
CA VAL A 75 5.65 -10.79 -5.09
C VAL A 75 5.39 -12.11 -5.81
N ALA A 76 5.01 -12.05 -7.08
CA ALA A 76 4.96 -13.20 -7.97
C ALA A 76 5.86 -12.92 -9.19
N VAL A 77 6.56 -13.95 -9.66
CA VAL A 77 7.46 -13.81 -10.82
C VAL A 77 7.19 -14.93 -11.81
N HIS A 78 7.04 -14.55 -13.08
CA HIS A 78 6.94 -15.47 -14.20
C HIS A 78 7.77 -14.94 -15.37
N SER A 79 7.88 -15.70 -16.45
CA SER A 79 8.57 -15.27 -17.66
C SER A 79 7.57 -15.05 -18.78
N GLU A 80 7.78 -14.00 -19.57
CA GLU A 80 6.96 -13.67 -20.73
C GLU A 80 7.84 -13.18 -21.87
N GLU A 81 7.50 -13.56 -23.10
CA GLU A 81 8.20 -13.10 -24.30
C GLU A 81 7.43 -11.93 -24.93
N LEU A 82 8.10 -10.80 -25.10
CA LEU A 82 7.53 -9.58 -25.67
C LEU A 82 8.45 -9.10 -26.79
N GLY A 83 7.93 -9.10 -28.03
CA GLY A 83 8.69 -8.63 -29.20
C GLY A 83 10.00 -9.39 -29.43
N GLY A 84 10.02 -10.71 -29.18
CA GLY A 84 11.22 -11.56 -29.34
C GLY A 84 12.24 -11.45 -28.20
N THR A 85 11.95 -10.69 -27.14
CA THR A 85 12.80 -10.61 -25.93
C THR A 85 12.09 -11.28 -24.77
N ARG A 86 12.80 -12.17 -24.07
CA ARG A 86 12.30 -12.84 -22.87
C ARG A 86 12.52 -11.98 -21.64
N TYR A 87 11.44 -11.61 -20.97
CA TYR A 87 11.48 -10.83 -19.73
C TYR A 87 11.17 -11.70 -18.51
N ALA A 88 11.72 -11.30 -17.37
CA ALA A 88 11.20 -11.67 -16.06
C ALA A 88 10.11 -10.66 -15.67
N VAL A 89 8.89 -11.13 -15.48
CA VAL A 89 7.72 -10.32 -15.13
C VAL A 89 7.50 -10.40 -13.63
N TYR A 90 7.59 -9.25 -12.96
CA TYR A 90 7.34 -9.10 -11.52
C TYR A 90 5.94 -8.54 -11.32
N GLU A 91 5.05 -9.35 -10.77
CA GLU A 91 3.73 -8.94 -10.35
C GLU A 91 3.75 -8.65 -8.84
N LEU A 92 3.63 -7.37 -8.50
CA LEU A 92 3.70 -6.87 -7.13
C LEU A 92 2.31 -6.47 -6.66
N THR A 93 1.86 -7.03 -5.53
CA THR A 93 0.71 -6.47 -4.82
C THR A 93 1.20 -5.34 -3.91
N VAL A 94 0.63 -4.16 -4.08
CA VAL A 94 0.96 -2.94 -3.36
C VAL A 94 -0.26 -2.47 -2.59
N GLU A 95 -0.11 -2.32 -1.28
CA GLU A 95 -1.17 -1.96 -0.33
C GLU A 95 -0.70 -0.83 0.60
N PRO A 96 -1.62 -0.08 1.24
CA PRO A 96 -1.26 0.97 2.18
C PRO A 96 -0.67 0.40 3.48
N ASP A 97 -0.16 1.30 4.31
CA ASP A 97 0.38 0.99 5.64
C ASP A 97 -0.62 0.31 6.60
N LEU A 98 -1.91 0.29 6.25
CA LEU A 98 -2.95 -0.43 6.99
C LEU A 98 -2.87 -1.95 6.82
N TRP A 99 -2.10 -2.47 5.86
CA TRP A 99 -2.06 -3.91 5.58
C TRP A 99 -1.67 -4.79 6.79
N PRO A 100 -0.65 -4.46 7.60
CA PRO A 100 -0.27 -5.28 8.76
C PRO A 100 -1.42 -5.44 9.77
N MET A 101 -2.30 -4.44 9.90
CA MET A 101 -3.48 -4.48 10.76
C MET A 101 -4.55 -5.49 10.29
N LYS A 102 -4.43 -6.04 9.08
CA LYS A 102 -5.28 -7.13 8.60
C LYS A 102 -4.74 -8.51 8.99
N ARG A 103 -3.52 -8.58 9.54
CA ARG A 103 -2.76 -9.83 9.74
C ARG A 103 -2.65 -10.26 11.20
N ASP A 104 -3.17 -9.46 12.11
CA ASP A 104 -3.26 -9.77 13.53
C ASP A 104 -4.64 -10.31 13.89
N ARG A 105 -4.77 -10.75 15.15
CA ARG A 105 -6.06 -11.06 15.77
C ARG A 105 -5.92 -10.82 17.27
N ASN A 106 -6.78 -9.98 17.83
CA ASN A 106 -6.63 -9.46 19.18
C ASN A 106 -7.94 -9.50 19.97
N SER A 107 -7.80 -9.48 21.30
CA SER A 107 -8.89 -9.28 22.25
C SER A 107 -8.48 -8.23 23.29
N ARG A 108 -9.11 -7.06 23.26
CA ARG A 108 -8.70 -5.88 24.05
C ARG A 108 -9.91 -5.11 24.54
N ILE A 109 -9.76 -4.50 25.71
CA ILE A 109 -10.78 -3.65 26.32
C ILE A 109 -10.28 -2.20 26.30
N PHE A 110 -11.13 -1.29 25.84
CA PHE A 110 -10.93 0.15 25.88
C PHE A 110 -12.02 0.77 26.75
N GLN A 111 -11.62 1.54 27.77
CA GLN A 111 -12.53 2.20 28.70
C GLN A 111 -12.23 3.70 28.74
N GLY A 112 -13.28 4.51 28.92
CA GLY A 112 -13.19 5.96 29.07
C GLY A 112 -12.59 6.68 27.85
N GLN A 113 -12.65 6.08 26.67
CA GLN A 113 -12.01 6.59 25.44
C GLN A 113 -13.03 6.86 24.35
N THR A 114 -12.77 7.86 23.50
CA THR A 114 -13.53 8.08 22.27
C THR A 114 -13.10 7.10 21.18
N ALA A 115 -13.95 6.88 20.18
CA ALA A 115 -13.58 6.05 19.02
C ALA A 115 -12.31 6.60 18.32
N VAL A 116 -12.18 7.92 18.24
CA VAL A 116 -11.01 8.59 17.65
C VAL A 116 -9.73 8.28 18.42
N GLN A 117 -9.76 8.30 19.76
CA GLN A 117 -8.61 7.95 20.58
C GLN A 117 -8.20 6.48 20.40
N ILE A 118 -9.18 5.57 20.32
CA ILE A 118 -8.94 4.15 20.08
C ILE A 118 -8.31 3.95 18.69
N ILE A 119 -8.88 4.54 17.65
CA ILE A 119 -8.36 4.47 16.27
C ILE A 119 -6.92 5.01 16.20
N HIS A 120 -6.65 6.19 16.77
CA HIS A 120 -5.30 6.77 16.79
C HIS A 120 -4.29 5.87 17.49
N ARG A 121 -4.69 5.27 18.61
CA ARG A 121 -3.83 4.32 19.33
C ARG A 121 -3.48 3.12 18.45
N LEU A 122 -4.47 2.51 17.80
CA LEU A 122 -4.24 1.37 16.92
C LEU A 122 -3.34 1.75 15.74
N LEU A 123 -3.63 2.85 15.06
CA LEU A 123 -2.80 3.33 13.94
C LEU A 123 -1.35 3.58 14.37
N ALA A 124 -1.13 4.19 15.54
CA ALA A 124 0.20 4.45 16.09
C ALA A 124 0.97 3.16 16.43
N GLU A 125 0.31 2.14 16.99
CA GLU A 125 0.92 0.84 17.29
C GLU A 125 1.46 0.14 16.02
N TYR A 126 0.87 0.41 14.86
CA TYR A 126 1.33 -0.08 13.55
C TYR A 126 2.17 0.93 12.75
N GLY A 127 2.50 2.08 13.34
CA GLY A 127 3.31 3.13 12.71
C GLY A 127 2.61 3.85 11.54
N VAL A 128 1.29 3.73 11.42
CA VAL A 128 0.51 4.37 10.35
C VAL A 128 0.42 5.87 10.61
N GLN A 129 0.95 6.67 9.68
CA GLN A 129 0.86 8.13 9.75
C GLN A 129 -0.47 8.59 9.17
N VAL A 130 -1.20 9.41 9.93
CA VAL A 130 -2.49 9.95 9.52
C VAL A 130 -2.57 11.46 9.75
N GLU A 131 -3.35 12.11 8.91
CA GLU A 131 -3.75 13.50 9.12
C GLU A 131 -5.16 13.54 9.71
N ASP A 132 -5.29 14.10 10.91
CA ASP A 132 -6.60 14.28 11.54
C ASP A 132 -7.24 15.59 11.06
N ARG A 133 -8.38 15.47 10.38
CA ARG A 133 -9.22 16.61 9.93
C ARG A 133 -10.64 16.51 10.45
N LEU A 134 -10.84 15.83 11.58
CA LEU A 134 -12.15 15.70 12.19
C LEU A 134 -12.57 17.04 12.80
N SER A 135 -13.83 17.43 12.58
CA SER A 135 -14.40 18.70 13.08
C SER A 135 -15.50 18.51 14.13
N GLY A 136 -15.94 17.26 14.35
CA GLY A 136 -16.99 16.92 15.31
C GLY A 136 -16.46 16.60 16.70
N SER A 137 -17.35 16.59 17.69
CA SER A 137 -17.11 16.01 19.01
C SER A 137 -17.57 14.55 19.04
N TYR A 138 -16.78 13.70 19.66
CA TYR A 138 -17.03 12.25 19.73
C TYR A 138 -17.26 11.84 21.18
N ARG A 139 -18.31 11.05 21.41
CA ARG A 139 -18.59 10.55 22.76
C ARG A 139 -17.48 9.63 23.25
N ALA A 140 -17.26 9.64 24.57
CA ALA A 140 -16.48 8.61 25.23
C ALA A 140 -17.32 7.34 25.37
N TRP A 141 -16.67 6.19 25.23
CA TRP A 141 -17.23 4.89 25.53
C TRP A 141 -16.79 4.49 26.93
N GLU A 142 -17.74 4.18 27.79
CA GLU A 142 -17.45 3.60 29.11
C GLU A 142 -16.74 2.25 28.95
N TYR A 143 -17.18 1.46 27.97
CA TYR A 143 -16.65 0.15 27.65
C TYR A 143 -16.76 -0.15 26.15
N CYS A 144 -15.65 -0.51 25.51
CA CYS A 144 -15.56 -0.91 24.11
C CYS A 144 -14.58 -2.08 23.99
N VAL A 145 -14.96 -3.12 23.26
CA VAL A 145 -14.18 -4.37 23.18
C VAL A 145 -13.85 -4.66 21.72
N GLN A 146 -12.57 -4.85 21.45
CA GLN A 146 -12.09 -5.59 20.28
C GLN A 146 -12.13 -7.07 20.66
N TYR A 147 -12.89 -7.90 19.96
CA TYR A 147 -13.03 -9.31 20.36
C TYR A 147 -12.75 -10.26 19.21
N GLN A 148 -11.62 -10.97 19.30
CA GLN A 148 -11.27 -12.03 18.34
C GLN A 148 -11.33 -11.56 16.89
N GLU A 149 -10.91 -10.33 16.63
CA GLU A 149 -10.87 -9.70 15.31
C GLU A 149 -9.53 -9.00 15.10
N SER A 150 -9.19 -8.69 13.85
CA SER A 150 -7.96 -7.98 13.52
C SER A 150 -8.06 -6.50 13.90
N SER A 151 -6.93 -5.82 14.06
CA SER A 151 -6.91 -4.38 14.36
C SER A 151 -7.50 -3.52 13.24
N PHE A 152 -7.57 -4.03 12.01
CA PHE A 152 -8.23 -3.36 10.89
C PHE A 152 -9.75 -3.59 10.86
N ALA A 153 -10.22 -4.74 11.35
CA ALA A 153 -11.65 -5.07 11.36
C ALA A 153 -12.40 -4.37 12.50
N PHE A 154 -11.72 -4.15 13.62
CA PHE A 154 -12.19 -3.39 14.78
C PHE A 154 -12.21 -1.88 14.49
#